data_AF-A0A2Z4LMZ0-F1
#
_entry.id   AF-A0A2Z4LMZ0-F1
#
_cell.length_a   1.000
_cell.length_b   1.000
_cell.length_c   1.000
_cell.angle_alpha   90.00
_cell.angle_beta   90.00
_cell.angle_gamma   90.00
#
_symmetry.space_group_name_H-M   'P 1'
#
loop_
_entity.id
_entity.type
_entity.pdbx_description
1 polymer ?
#
loop_
_entity_poly.entity_id
_entity_poly.type
_entity_poly.pdbx_seq_one_letter_code
_entity_poly.pdbx_strand_id
1 'polypeptide(L)' 'MARAMLDYTKTVLQKVSFDTKLFAKELKKAVSRLLPSEIEELKIWLRSFISDKPELQSTLILIKI' A
#
# COMPACT_ATOMS: atom_id res chain seq x y z
N MET A 1 13.38 -0.69 -15.26
CA MET A 1 13.65 0.31 -14.21
C MET A 1 12.43 1.14 -13.80
N ALA A 2 11.37 1.24 -14.61
CA ALA A 2 10.19 2.08 -14.33
C ALA A 2 9.25 1.62 -13.18
N ARG A 3 9.60 0.60 -12.39
CA ARG A 3 8.77 0.08 -11.27
C ARG A 3 9.50 -0.01 -9.93
N ALA A 4 10.74 0.46 -9.86
CA ALA A 4 11.57 0.28 -8.67
C ALA A 4 10.92 0.87 -7.40
N MET A 5 10.19 1.99 -7.52
CA MET A 5 9.50 2.60 -6.39
C MET A 5 8.26 1.84 -5.97
N LEU A 6 7.42 1.40 -6.92
CA LEU A 6 6.27 0.55 -6.59
C LEU A 6 6.69 -0.77 -5.91
N ASP A 7 7.73 -1.45 -6.43
CA ASP A 7 8.21 -2.71 -5.86
C ASP A 7 8.83 -2.50 -4.47
N TYR A 8 9.56 -1.40 -4.28
CA TYR A 8 10.05 -0.98 -2.97
C TYR A 8 8.88 -0.73 -1.99
N THR A 9 7.86 0.02 -2.42
CA THR A 9 6.66 0.27 -1.62
C THR A 9 5.98 -1.02 -1.19
N LYS A 10 5.73 -1.96 -2.12
CA LYS A 10 5.11 -3.26 -1.81
C LYS A 10 5.93 -4.02 -0.77
N THR A 11 7.25 -4.06 -0.93
CA THR A 11 8.17 -4.69 0.02
C THR A 11 8.07 -4.07 1.42
N VAL A 12 8.04 -2.74 1.51
CA VAL A 12 7.90 -2.03 2.80
C VAL A 12 6.54 -2.35 3.42
N LEU A 13 5.45 -2.24 2.68
CA LEU A 13 4.10 -2.52 3.16
C LEU A 13 3.94 -3.96 3.67
N GLN A 14 4.51 -4.94 2.96
CA GLN A 14 4.54 -6.33 3.41
C GLN A 14 5.30 -6.48 4.74
N LYS A 15 6.46 -5.83 4.88
CA LYS A 15 7.26 -5.91 6.10
C LYS A 15 6.57 -5.30 7.30
N VAL A 16 5.80 -4.24 7.11
CA VAL A 16 5.11 -3.54 8.22
C VAL A 16 3.66 -3.98 8.41
N SER A 17 3.19 -5.01 7.70
CA SER A 17 1.79 -5.45 7.74
C SER A 17 1.36 -6.04 9.09
N PHE A 18 2.31 -6.28 10.00
CA PHE A 18 2.03 -6.74 11.37
C PHE A 18 1.51 -5.63 12.30
N ASP A 19 1.67 -4.35 11.93
CA ASP A 19 1.21 -3.20 12.71
C ASP A 19 0.36 -2.28 11.83
N THR A 20 -0.95 -2.24 12.10
CA THR A 20 -1.90 -1.43 11.33
C THR A 20 -1.56 0.07 11.32
N LYS A 21 -1.05 0.62 12.43
CA LYS A 21 -0.71 2.05 12.52
C LYS A 21 0.53 2.35 11.68
N LEU A 22 1.53 1.48 11.74
CA LEU A 22 2.74 1.62 10.93
C LEU A 22 2.43 1.41 9.44
N PHE A 23 1.63 0.40 9.11
CA PHE A 23 1.15 0.15 7.75
C PHE A 23 0.42 1.37 7.17
N ALA A 24 -0.53 1.93 7.90
CA ALA A 24 -1.25 3.15 7.49
C ALA A 24 -0.30 4.34 7.24
N LYS A 25 0.76 4.48 8.05
CA LYS A 25 1.76 5.54 7.90
C LYS A 25 2.59 5.36 6.63
N GLU A 26 3.08 4.15 6.36
CA GLU A 26 3.84 3.86 5.14
C GLU A 26 2.97 3.90 3.89
N LEU A 27 1.70 3.49 3.97
CA LEU A 27 0.75 3.60 2.87
C LEU A 27 0.51 5.05 2.47
N LYS A 28 0.31 5.95 3.44
CA LYS A 28 0.18 7.40 3.17
C LYS A 28 1.42 7.96 2.47
N LYS A 29 2.62 7.57 2.91
CA LYS A 29 3.87 7.99 2.27
C LYS A 29 4.01 7.46 0.84
N ALA A 30 3.57 6.23 0.60
CA ALA A 30 3.60 5.65 -0.73
C ALA A 30 2.69 6.43 -1.69
N VAL A 31 1.46 6.72 -1.29
CA VAL A 31 0.49 7.49 -2.09
C VAL A 31 1.00 8.88 -2.44
N SER A 32 1.77 9.52 -1.55
CA SER A 32 2.34 10.85 -1.83
C SER A 32 3.60 10.81 -2.72
N ARG A 33 4.21 9.64 -2.94
CA ARG A 33 5.49 9.50 -3.65
C ARG A 33 5.35 8.85 -5.03
N LEU A 34 4.40 7.94 -5.17
CA LEU A 34 4.18 7.18 -6.39
C LEU A 34 3.49 8.03 -7.45
N LEU A 35 3.75 7.71 -8.71
CA LEU A 35 3.03 8.29 -9.84
C LEU A 35 1.57 7.79 -9.86
N PRO A 36 0.64 8.54 -10.48
CA PRO A 36 -0.76 8.13 -10.56
C PRO A 36 -0.97 6.70 -11.10
N SER A 37 -0.22 6.31 -12.13
CA SER A 37 -0.27 4.95 -12.69
C SER A 37 0.19 3.88 -11.69
N GLU A 38 1.25 4.17 -10.92
CA GLU A 38 1.75 3.27 -9.88
C GLU A 38 0.79 3.17 -8.70
N ILE A 39 0.06 4.25 -8.37
CA ILE A 39 -1.00 4.23 -7.35
C ILE A 39 -2.14 3.30 -7.77
N GLU A 40 -2.55 3.32 -9.05
CA GLU A 40 -3.55 2.38 -9.56
C GLU A 40 -3.07 0.92 -9.51
N GLU A 41 -1.81 0.66 -9.86
CA GLU A 41 -1.23 -0.68 -9.67
C GLU A 41 -1.16 -1.07 -8.18
N LEU A 42 -0.82 -0.14 -7.29
CA LEU A 42 -0.77 -0.36 -5.85
C LEU A 42 -2.17 -0.68 -5.30
N LYS A 43 -3.23 0.00 -5.77
CA LYS A 43 -4.62 -0.27 -5.38
C LYS A 43 -5.01 -1.72 -5.64
N ILE A 44 -4.75 -2.19 -6.86
CA ILE A 44 -5.09 -3.56 -7.27
C ILE A 44 -4.35 -4.56 -6.39
N TRP A 45 -3.05 -4.36 -6.21
CA TRP A 45 -2.24 -5.23 -5.36
C TRP A 45 -2.70 -5.22 -3.90
N LEU A 46 -3.00 -4.04 -3.35
CA LEU A 46 -3.39 -3.86 -1.96
C LEU A 46 -4.69 -4.61 -1.63
N ARG A 47 -5.69 -4.55 -2.52
CA ARG A 47 -6.96 -5.29 -2.36
C ARG A 47 -6.74 -6.79 -2.20
N SER A 48 -5.85 -7.36 -3.01
CA SER A 48 -5.51 -8.78 -2.91
C SER A 48 -4.70 -9.06 -1.63
N PHE A 49 -3.74 -8.19 -1.30
CA PHE A 49 -2.82 -8.40 -0.18
C PHE A 49 -3.49 -8.36 1.21
N ILE A 50 -4.54 -7.56 1.38
CA ILE A 50 -5.26 -7.41 2.66
C ILE A 50 -6.56 -8.20 2.72
N SER A 51 -6.88 -8.98 1.69
CA SER A 51 -8.12 -9.77 1.63
C SER A 51 -8.25 -10.76 2.81
N ASP A 52 -7.13 -11.25 3.30
CA ASP A 52 -6.97 -12.15 4.45
C ASP A 52 -6.59 -11.43 5.75
N LYS A 53 -6.55 -10.09 5.77
CA LYS A 53 -6.10 -9.26 6.90
C LYS A 53 -7.18 -8.23 7.30
N PRO A 54 -8.21 -8.64 8.05
CA PRO A 54 -9.32 -7.76 8.43
C PRO A 54 -8.84 -6.48 9.15
N GLU A 55 -7.77 -6.56 9.94
CA GLU A 55 -7.16 -5.44 10.65
C GLU A 55 -6.62 -4.34 9.74
N LEU A 56 -6.23 -4.68 8.50
CA LEU A 56 -5.70 -3.73 7.52
C LEU A 56 -6.78 -3.16 6.60
N GLN A 57 -7.99 -3.72 6.55
CA GLN A 57 -9.06 -3.25 5.66
C GLN A 57 -9.43 -1.79 5.88
N SER A 58 -9.36 -1.32 7.13
CA SER A 58 -9.58 0.09 7.48
C SER A 58 -8.63 1.06 6.76
N THR A 59 -7.45 0.59 6.33
CA THR A 59 -6.45 1.41 5.63
C THR A 59 -6.82 1.70 4.17
N LEU A 60 -7.82 1.00 3.62
CA LEU A 60 -8.35 1.28 2.28
C LEU A 60 -8.89 2.71 2.16
N ILE A 61 -9.38 3.32 3.24
CA ILE A 61 -9.84 4.72 3.22
C ILE A 61 -8.73 5.72 2.85
N LEU A 62 -7.46 5.32 3.03
CA LEU A 62 -6.29 6.19 2.81
C LEU A 62 -5.92 6.29 1.35
N ILE A 63 -6.31 5.29 0.56
CA ILE A 63 -6.27 5.35 -0.89
C ILE A 63 -7.70 5.55 -1.32
N LYS A 64 -8.08 6.81 -1.61
CA LYS A 64 -9.41 7.14 -2.16
C LYS A 64 -9.74 6.14 -3.28
N ILE A 65 -10.66 5.23 -2.97
CA ILE A 65 -11.33 4.37 -3.94
C ILE A 65 -12.29 5.26 -4.72
#